data_AF-A0A9D5ERW6-F1
#
_entry.id   AF-A0A9D5ERW6-F1
#
_cell.length_a   1.000
_cell.length_b   1.000
_cell.length_c   1.000
_cell.angle_alpha   90.00
_cell.angle_beta   90.00
_cell.angle_gamma   90.00
#
_symmetry.space_group_name_H-M   'P 1'
#
loop_
_entity.id
_entity.type
_entity.pdbx_description
1 polymer ?
#
loop_
_entity_poly.entity_id
_entity_poly.type
_entity_poly.pdbx_seq_one_letter_code
_entity_poly.pdbx_strand_id
1 'polypeptide(L)'
;MSVEEIKKRFVNEIKLRAYDDKYLDKNEEREILQIAIQLGVGIDSARGALVQVCDDQGYVLESQIVKQIKDQIEAAAGDDGRVDQKEFDMIFHTVKKAAQGKKNDRDIKKMMVTIMEETGNNKVKTGWFSDWYTTLKKDLGMA
;
A
#
# COMPACT_ATOMS: atom_id res chain seq x y z
N MET A 1 -10.17 -19.77 25.70
CA MET A 1 -8.86 -19.92 25.05
C MET A 1 -7.83 -19.14 25.83
N SER A 2 -6.62 -19.65 25.93
CA SER A 2 -5.48 -18.90 26.45
C SER A 2 -5.05 -17.80 25.46
N VAL A 3 -4.28 -16.82 25.95
CA VAL A 3 -3.70 -15.76 25.12
C VAL A 3 -2.82 -16.35 24.00
N GLU A 4 -2.06 -17.40 24.31
CA GLU A 4 -1.21 -18.09 23.33
C GLU A 4 -2.02 -18.79 22.22
N GLU A 5 -3.17 -19.38 22.55
CA GLU A 5 -4.08 -19.96 21.56
C GLU A 5 -4.66 -18.90 20.62
N ILE A 6 -5.03 -17.74 21.17
CA ILE A 6 -5.54 -16.60 20.37
C ILE A 6 -4.47 -16.11 19.40
N LYS A 7 -3.24 -15.88 19.88
CA LYS A 7 -2.11 -15.48 19.03
C LYS A 7 -1.84 -16.50 17.94
N LYS A 8 -1.77 -17.79 18.29
CA LYS A 8 -1.53 -18.87 17.32
C LYS A 8 -2.61 -18.93 16.24
N ARG A 9 -3.88 -18.79 16.64
CA ARG A 9 -5.00 -18.74 15.70
C ARG A 9 -4.87 -17.53 14.76
N PHE A 10 -4.59 -16.35 15.31
CA PHE A 10 -4.42 -15.13 14.50
C PHE A 10 -3.29 -15.27 13.47
N VAL A 11 -2.13 -15.77 13.88
CA VAL A 11 -1.00 -16.03 12.97
C VAL A 11 -1.37 -17.02 11.86
N ASN A 12 -2.15 -18.06 12.18
CA ASN A 12 -2.60 -19.02 11.18
C ASN A 12 -3.55 -18.38 10.15
N GLU A 13 -4.46 -17.49 10.57
CA GLU A 13 -5.35 -16.77 9.64
C GLU A 13 -4.57 -15.89 8.64
N ILE A 14 -3.46 -15.28 9.09
CA ILE A 14 -2.56 -14.50 8.24
C ILE A 14 -1.87 -15.41 7.22
N LYS A 15 -1.27 -16.51 7.71
CA LYS A 15 -0.55 -17.47 6.87
C LYS A 15 -1.44 -18.13 5.83
N LEU A 16 -2.71 -18.39 6.17
CA LEU A 16 -3.68 -19.00 5.25
C LEU A 16 -4.02 -18.08 4.08
N ARG A 17 -4.21 -16.78 4.33
CA ARG A 17 -4.53 -15.79 3.28
C ARG A 17 -3.32 -15.50 2.39
N ALA A 18 -2.16 -15.30 3.00
CA ALA A 18 -0.92 -15.02 2.27
C ALA A 18 -0.27 -16.28 1.65
N TYR A 19 -0.90 -17.46 1.73
CA TYR A 19 -0.29 -18.74 1.36
C TYR A 19 0.10 -18.77 -0.13
N ASP A 20 -0.80 -18.32 -1.00
CA ASP A 20 -0.65 -18.49 -2.44
C ASP A 20 0.27 -17.42 -3.06
N ASP A 21 0.02 -16.15 -2.78
CA ASP A 21 0.69 -15.04 -3.46
C ASP A 21 1.62 -14.22 -2.53
N LYS A 22 1.61 -14.45 -1.22
CA LYS A 22 2.35 -13.67 -0.21
C LYS A 22 2.03 -12.18 -0.23
N TYR A 23 0.85 -11.81 -0.70
CA TYR A 23 0.35 -10.45 -0.73
C TYR A 23 -0.96 -10.42 0.07
N LEU A 24 -1.12 -9.42 0.92
CA LEU A 24 -2.37 -9.21 1.65
C LEU A 24 -2.99 -7.91 1.19
N ASP A 25 -4.13 -8.03 0.51
CA ASP A 25 -4.91 -6.88 0.07
C ASP A 25 -5.71 -6.25 1.24
N LYS A 26 -6.36 -5.11 0.97
CA LYS A 26 -7.14 -4.39 1.98
C LYS A 26 -8.33 -5.19 2.55
N ASN A 27 -8.94 -6.06 1.74
CA ASN A 27 -10.07 -6.87 2.18
C ASN A 27 -9.58 -7.99 3.10
N GLU A 28 -8.52 -8.69 2.70
CA GLU A 28 -7.90 -9.73 3.51
C GLU A 28 -7.38 -9.18 4.83
N GLU A 29 -6.69 -8.04 4.82
CA GLU A 29 -6.27 -7.33 6.03
C GLU A 29 -7.47 -7.01 6.94
N ARG A 30 -8.54 -6.48 6.37
CA ARG A 30 -9.75 -6.16 7.13
C ARG A 30 -10.37 -7.41 7.78
N GLU A 31 -10.48 -8.50 7.04
CA GLU A 31 -11.02 -9.75 7.57
C GLU A 31 -10.15 -10.32 8.70
N ILE A 32 -8.82 -10.34 8.51
CA ILE A 32 -7.86 -10.76 9.53
C ILE A 32 -8.05 -9.94 10.81
N LEU A 33 -8.12 -8.61 10.69
CA LEU A 33 -8.30 -7.72 11.83
C LEU A 33 -9.67 -7.92 12.51
N GLN A 34 -10.73 -8.19 11.74
CA GLN A 34 -12.04 -8.51 12.30
C GLN A 34 -12.03 -9.79 13.13
N ILE A 35 -11.30 -10.83 12.68
CA ILE A 35 -11.14 -12.06 13.46
C ILE A 35 -10.41 -11.76 14.78
N ALA A 36 -9.35 -10.95 14.77
CA ALA A 36 -8.65 -10.58 15.99
C ALA A 36 -9.56 -9.85 16.99
N ILE A 37 -10.38 -8.91 16.51
CA ILE A 37 -11.35 -8.19 17.33
C ILE A 37 -12.38 -9.15 17.95
N GLN A 38 -12.90 -10.10 17.16
CA GLN A 38 -13.84 -11.13 17.66
C GLN A 38 -13.21 -12.04 18.73
N LEU A 39 -11.89 -12.21 18.69
CA LEU A 39 -11.11 -12.95 19.69
C LEU A 39 -10.75 -12.11 20.92
N GLY A 40 -11.22 -10.86 21.00
CA GLY A 40 -10.97 -9.95 22.13
C GLY A 40 -9.62 -9.23 22.07
N VAL A 41 -8.94 -9.25 20.92
CA VAL A 41 -7.69 -8.50 20.72
C VAL A 41 -8.03 -7.06 20.33
N GLY A 42 -7.41 -6.08 21.01
CA GLY A 42 -7.54 -4.67 20.65
C GLY A 42 -7.02 -4.39 19.24
N ILE A 43 -7.64 -3.44 18.54
CA ILE A 43 -7.33 -3.14 17.13
C ILE A 43 -5.86 -2.78 16.90
N ASP A 44 -5.25 -1.99 17.79
CA ASP A 44 -3.86 -1.57 17.65
C ASP A 44 -2.89 -2.75 17.83
N SER A 45 -3.17 -3.60 18.82
CA SER A 45 -2.41 -4.84 19.04
C SER A 45 -2.54 -5.80 17.87
N ALA A 46 -3.73 -5.93 17.29
CA ALA A 46 -3.98 -6.76 16.12
C ALA A 46 -3.21 -6.25 14.88
N ARG A 47 -3.21 -4.94 14.65
CA ARG A 47 -2.45 -4.31 13.57
C ARG A 47 -0.95 -4.49 13.74
N GLY A 48 -0.42 -4.23 14.94
CA GLY A 48 0.99 -4.43 15.24
C GLY A 48 1.42 -5.89 15.03
N ALA A 49 0.61 -6.85 15.49
CA ALA A 49 0.86 -8.26 15.27
C ALA A 49 0.79 -8.67 13.80
N LEU A 50 -0.17 -8.12 13.03
CA LEU A 50 -0.26 -8.36 11.59
C LEU A 50 1.01 -7.91 10.86
N VAL A 51 1.43 -6.66 11.11
CA VAL A 51 2.66 -6.10 10.52
C VAL A 51 3.87 -6.96 10.86
N GLN A 52 4.05 -7.30 12.15
CA GLN A 52 5.18 -8.12 12.58
C GLN A 52 5.21 -9.49 11.88
N VAL A 53 4.06 -10.17 11.76
CA VAL A 53 3.99 -11.47 11.09
C VAL A 53 4.29 -11.34 9.61
N CYS A 54 3.78 -10.30 8.94
CA CYS A 54 4.10 -10.05 7.54
C CYS A 54 5.59 -9.82 7.34
N ASP A 55 6.22 -8.98 8.17
CA ASP A 55 7.65 -8.71 8.12
C ASP A 55 8.47 -10.00 8.36
N ASP A 56 8.13 -10.78 9.38
CA ASP A 56 8.82 -12.03 9.74
C ASP A 56 8.70 -13.12 8.66
N GLN A 57 7.59 -13.16 7.93
CA GLN A 57 7.32 -14.16 6.91
C GLN A 57 7.64 -13.68 5.48
N GLY A 58 8.02 -12.42 5.31
CA GLY A 58 8.24 -11.80 4.00
C GLY A 58 6.96 -11.68 3.18
N TYR A 59 5.83 -11.41 3.82
CA TYR A 59 4.57 -11.07 3.15
C TYR A 59 4.48 -9.57 2.91
N VAL A 60 3.83 -9.18 1.83
CA VAL A 60 3.61 -7.77 1.49
C VAL A 60 2.21 -7.35 1.93
N LEU A 61 2.11 -6.33 2.78
CA LEU A 61 0.83 -5.77 3.20
C LEU A 61 0.47 -4.54 2.36
N GLU A 62 -0.70 -4.53 1.71
CA GLU A 62 -1.12 -3.41 0.85
C GLU A 62 -1.19 -2.10 1.62
N SER A 63 -1.65 -2.10 2.88
CA SER A 63 -1.73 -0.87 3.68
C SER A 63 -0.38 -0.23 3.95
N GLN A 64 0.69 -1.01 4.11
CA GLN A 64 2.06 -0.49 4.22
C GLN A 64 2.51 0.16 2.91
N ILE A 65 2.22 -0.46 1.76
CA ILE A 65 2.49 0.12 0.44
C ILE A 65 1.72 1.43 0.26
N VAL A 66 0.43 1.46 0.58
CA VAL A 66 -0.41 2.66 0.49
C VAL A 66 0.12 3.77 1.40
N LYS A 67 0.49 3.45 2.64
CA LYS A 67 1.08 4.41 3.57
C LYS A 67 2.39 4.97 3.01
N GLN A 68 3.27 4.11 2.52
CA GLN A 68 4.54 4.50 1.94
C GLN A 68 4.38 5.40 0.69
N ILE A 69 3.36 5.15 -0.14
CA ILE A 69 3.03 6.01 -1.28
C ILE A 69 2.57 7.39 -0.77
N LYS A 70 1.63 7.42 0.18
CA LYS A 70 1.11 8.67 0.75
C LYS A 70 2.21 9.54 1.35
N ASP A 71 3.02 8.95 2.23
CA ASP A 71 4.10 9.65 2.92
C ASP A 71 5.12 10.25 1.93
N GLN A 72 5.48 9.53 0.87
CA GLN A 72 6.43 10.01 -0.14
C GLN A 72 5.84 11.05 -1.08
N ILE A 73 4.57 10.92 -1.47
CA ILE A 73 3.89 11.92 -2.32
C ILE A 73 3.72 13.23 -1.55
N GLU A 74 3.31 13.15 -0.28
CA GLU A 74 3.19 14.33 0.58
C GLU A 74 4.54 15.02 0.76
N ALA A 75 5.62 14.25 0.96
CA ALA A 75 6.96 14.80 1.03
C ALA A 75 7.40 15.47 -0.29
N ALA A 76 7.12 14.85 -1.45
CA ALA A 76 7.43 15.42 -2.77
C ALA A 76 6.63 16.71 -3.05
N ALA A 77 5.39 16.79 -2.55
CA ALA A 77 4.56 17.98 -2.67
C ALA A 77 4.90 19.08 -1.65
N GLY A 78 5.82 18.84 -0.70
CA GLY A 78 6.05 19.71 0.46
C GLY A 78 6.50 21.14 0.14
N ASP A 79 7.21 21.34 -0.97
CA ASP A 79 7.79 22.65 -1.32
C ASP A 79 6.80 23.59 -2.03
N ASP A 80 6.17 23.12 -3.12
CA ASP A 80 5.29 23.95 -3.96
C ASP A 80 3.90 23.35 -4.18
N GLY A 81 3.56 22.29 -3.44
CA GLY A 81 2.30 21.57 -3.59
C GLY A 81 2.20 20.80 -4.90
N ARG A 82 3.33 20.53 -5.58
CA ARG A 82 3.34 19.86 -6.88
C ARG A 82 4.39 18.78 -6.98
N VAL A 83 3.95 17.62 -7.45
CA VAL A 83 4.84 16.49 -7.79
C VAL A 83 5.26 16.61 -9.26
N ASP A 84 6.55 16.47 -9.54
CA ASP A 84 7.06 16.34 -10.91
C ASP A 84 7.22 14.87 -11.36
N GLN A 85 7.46 14.67 -12.65
CA GLN A 85 7.57 13.31 -13.21
C GLN A 85 8.73 12.52 -12.61
N LYS A 86 9.86 13.18 -12.32
CA LYS A 86 11.06 12.51 -11.77
C LYS A 86 10.79 12.07 -10.34
N GLU A 87 10.15 12.90 -9.54
CA GLU A 87 9.69 12.57 -8.19
C GLU A 87 8.72 11.39 -8.22
N PHE A 88 7.70 11.44 -9.11
CA PHE A 88 6.78 10.34 -9.29
C PHE A 88 7.51 9.03 -9.65
N ASP A 89 8.43 9.06 -10.61
CA ASP A 89 9.18 7.87 -11.05
C ASP A 89 10.09 7.32 -9.94
N MET A 90 10.71 8.18 -9.13
CA MET A 90 11.50 7.77 -7.95
C MET A 90 10.62 7.06 -6.90
N ILE A 91 9.44 7.61 -6.61
CA ILE A 91 8.48 7.00 -5.69
C ILE A 91 8.02 5.65 -6.24
N PHE A 92 7.70 5.59 -7.54
CA PHE A 92 7.30 4.37 -8.23
C PHE A 92 8.35 3.26 -8.09
N HIS A 93 9.63 3.55 -8.31
CA HIS A 93 10.69 2.56 -8.15
C HIS A 93 10.85 2.08 -6.71
N THR A 94 10.72 2.98 -5.75
CA THR A 94 10.76 2.65 -4.32
C THR A 94 9.61 1.71 -3.95
N VAL A 95 8.39 2.03 -4.40
CA VAL A 95 7.19 1.23 -4.16
C VAL A 95 7.23 -0.11 -4.89
N LYS A 96 7.73 -0.14 -6.13
CA LYS A 96 7.93 -1.39 -6.89
C LYS A 96 8.86 -2.36 -6.17
N LYS A 97 9.91 -1.84 -5.54
CA LYS A 97 10.80 -2.66 -4.70
C LYS A 97 10.06 -3.19 -3.46
N ALA A 98 9.30 -2.33 -2.77
CA ALA A 98 8.52 -2.72 -1.60
C ALA A 98 7.41 -3.74 -1.91
N ALA A 99 6.83 -3.69 -3.12
CA ALA A 99 5.82 -4.63 -3.58
C ALA A 99 6.38 -6.01 -3.94
N GLN A 100 7.71 -6.20 -3.96
CA GLN A 100 8.38 -7.49 -4.19
C GLN A 100 7.86 -8.28 -5.40
N GLY A 101 7.48 -7.59 -6.48
CA GLY A 101 6.93 -8.21 -7.68
C GLY A 101 5.50 -8.74 -7.56
N LYS A 102 4.82 -8.51 -6.43
CA LYS A 102 3.42 -8.93 -6.20
C LYS A 102 2.39 -8.07 -6.94
N LYS A 103 2.81 -6.87 -7.36
CA LYS A 103 2.06 -6.02 -8.28
C LYS A 103 2.90 -5.65 -9.48
N ASN A 104 2.27 -5.61 -10.64
CA ASN A 104 2.91 -5.15 -11.86
C ASN A 104 2.99 -3.61 -11.88
N ASP A 105 3.79 -3.10 -12.82
CA ASP A 105 4.06 -1.67 -12.95
C ASP A 105 2.79 -0.84 -13.18
N ARG A 106 1.83 -1.36 -13.95
CA ARG A 106 0.57 -0.69 -14.24
C ARG A 106 -0.26 -0.53 -12.97
N ASP A 107 -0.36 -1.57 -12.15
CA ASP A 107 -1.17 -1.57 -10.94
C ASP A 107 -0.57 -0.65 -9.87
N ILE A 108 0.76 -0.63 -9.73
CA ILE A 108 1.44 0.28 -8.81
C ILE A 108 1.22 1.74 -9.25
N LYS A 109 1.39 2.04 -10.53
CA LYS A 109 1.14 3.40 -11.05
C LYS A 109 -0.32 3.82 -10.87
N LYS A 110 -1.27 2.91 -11.09
CA LYS A 110 -2.70 3.15 -10.78
C LYS A 110 -2.90 3.47 -9.30
N MET A 111 -2.33 2.68 -8.39
CA MET A 111 -2.42 2.95 -6.96
C MET A 111 -1.88 4.33 -6.59
N MET A 112 -0.72 4.71 -7.15
CA MET A 112 -0.12 6.03 -6.90
C MET A 112 -1.01 7.16 -7.41
N VAL A 113 -1.49 7.07 -8.65
CA VAL A 113 -2.42 8.07 -9.21
C VAL A 113 -3.69 8.15 -8.38
N THR A 114 -4.33 7.03 -8.03
CA THR A 114 -5.51 7.01 -7.17
C THR A 114 -5.24 7.74 -5.84
N ILE A 115 -4.09 7.50 -5.21
CA ILE A 115 -3.73 8.17 -3.96
C ILE A 115 -3.52 9.67 -4.17
N MET A 116 -2.87 10.10 -5.26
CA MET A 116 -2.72 11.52 -5.58
C MET A 116 -4.07 12.21 -5.73
N GLU A 117 -5.02 11.57 -6.43
CA GLU A 117 -6.38 12.10 -6.62
C GLU A 117 -7.16 12.14 -5.29
N GLU A 118 -7.10 11.07 -4.48
CA GLU A 118 -7.79 10.99 -3.19
C GLU A 118 -7.26 11.98 -2.15
N THR A 119 -5.95 12.27 -2.16
CA THR A 119 -5.30 13.16 -1.19
C THR A 119 -5.26 14.63 -1.64
N GLY A 120 -5.66 14.93 -2.88
CA GLY A 120 -5.55 16.26 -3.46
C GLY A 120 -4.13 16.66 -3.88
N ASN A 121 -3.17 15.74 -3.78
CA ASN A 121 -1.79 15.88 -4.26
C ASN A 121 -1.68 15.57 -5.78
N ASN A 122 -2.73 15.84 -6.54
CA ASN A 122 -2.80 15.61 -8.00
C ASN A 122 -2.36 16.83 -8.83
N LYS A 123 -1.93 17.91 -8.17
CA LYS A 123 -1.28 19.04 -8.84
C LYS A 123 0.13 18.60 -9.23
N VAL A 124 0.45 18.69 -10.51
CA VAL A 124 1.74 18.26 -11.04
C VAL A 124 2.48 19.39 -11.74
N LYS A 125 3.81 19.30 -11.77
CA LYS A 125 4.64 20.17 -12.61
C LYS A 125 4.56 19.69 -14.05
N THR A 126 4.10 20.54 -14.96
CA THR A 126 4.06 20.29 -16.39
C THR A 126 5.08 21.17 -17.12
N GLY A 127 5.76 20.59 -18.11
CA GLY A 127 6.64 21.33 -19.00
C GLY A 127 5.87 21.83 -20.22
N TRP A 128 6.48 22.72 -21.01
CA TRP A 128 5.85 23.30 -22.21
C TRP A 128 5.41 22.24 -23.25
N PHE A 129 5.99 21.05 -23.19
CA PHE A 129 5.67 19.88 -24.03
C PHE A 129 5.27 18.63 -23.24
N SER A 130 5.13 18.72 -21.91
CA SER A 130 4.91 17.55 -21.05
C SER A 130 3.65 17.71 -20.22
N ASP A 131 2.59 17.02 -20.67
CA ASP A 131 1.43 16.67 -19.86
C ASP A 131 1.53 15.19 -19.46
N TRP A 132 2.63 14.86 -18.78
CA TRP A 132 2.98 13.49 -18.41
C TRP A 132 1.91 12.83 -17.56
N TYR A 133 1.27 13.59 -16.66
CA TYR A 133 0.28 13.04 -15.73
C TYR A 133 -1.03 12.70 -16.44
N THR A 134 -1.50 13.54 -17.37
CA THR A 134 -2.68 13.22 -18.19
C THR A 134 -2.39 12.06 -19.13
N THR A 135 -1.22 12.04 -19.77
CA THR A 135 -0.80 10.92 -20.63
C THR A 135 -0.75 9.62 -19.84
N LEU A 136 -0.14 9.64 -18.65
CA LEU A 136 -0.11 8.49 -17.74
C LEU A 136 -1.52 8.01 -17.40
N LYS A 137 -2.44 8.91 -17.02
CA LYS A 137 -3.82 8.52 -16.70
C LYS A 137 -4.53 7.85 -17.88
N LYS A 138 -4.34 8.34 -19.10
CA LYS A 138 -4.87 7.72 -20.33
C LYS A 138 -4.30 6.32 -20.54
N ASP A 139 -2.98 6.16 -20.43
CA ASP A 139 -2.31 4.86 -20.58
C ASP A 139 -2.79 3.84 -19.53
N LEU A 140 -3.11 4.31 -18.33
CA LEU A 140 -3.67 3.48 -17.27
C LEU A 140 -5.15 3.15 -17.48
N GLY A 141 -5.86 3.89 -18.34
CA GLY A 141 -7.31 3.79 -18.55
C GLY A 141 -8.12 4.45 -17.44
N MET A 142 -7.61 5.56 -16.88
CA MET A 142 -8.21 6.32 -15.77
C MET A 142 -8.78 7.68 -16.22
N ALA A 143 -8.67 8.00 -17.52
CA ALA A 143 -9.14 9.24 -18.14
C ALA A 143 -9.56 8.99 -19.59
#